data_AF-A0AAF0EU76-F1
#
_entry.id   AF-A0AAF0EU76-F1
#
_cell.length_a   1.000
_cell.length_b   1.000
_cell.length_c   1.000
_cell.angle_alpha   90.00
_cell.angle_beta   90.00
_cell.angle_gamma   90.00
#
_symmetry.space_group_name_H-M   'P 1'
#
loop_
_entity.id
_entity.type
_entity.pdbx_description
1 polymer ?
#
loop_
_entity_poly.entity_id
_entity_poly.type
_entity_poly.pdbx_seq_one_letter_code
_entity_poly.pdbx_strand_id
1 'polypeptide(L)'
;MATQLGLDQLEPLFNETRAPYDGSANALNVLSMMLDELREAGRVMYTQATYEAVARVDTQLGALEKFLAENNLAGLVLDGEDAQQLTNTIFEQRARMSEASAMRDPPLTAHGVDQVGYLAEHLAGLPEDERPQLIVSSPYQRCVNSAAPLAEALGVRLCVEPGMAEWYPPVAGGAGRHPTPPSGSDLGDERVDTSWTPLLYPSPSGETLDALRARMQEVLRRIEARCSELGVERVALVAHAATNIALGQVLVQRGIEGAGQHTIHAATASTSEFKRAGEHWKMLRNGDTSYLPDGSEREWDFSFLPENVTEPGMPADWEDPHKPKDAKLVFIAKL
;
A
#
# COMPACT_ATOMS: atom_id res chain seq x y z
N MET A 1 1.61 -27.73 0.44
CA MET A 1 2.68 -27.40 -0.51
C MET A 1 2.03 -27.11 -1.85
N ALA A 2 1.76 -25.83 -2.13
CA ALA A 2 1.19 -25.40 -3.40
C ALA A 2 2.34 -25.04 -4.33
N THR A 3 2.53 -25.84 -5.37
CA THR A 3 3.48 -25.57 -6.44
C THR A 3 2.95 -24.38 -7.25
N GLN A 4 3.73 -23.30 -7.33
CA GLN A 4 3.52 -22.25 -8.33
C GLN A 4 3.46 -22.90 -9.72
N LEU A 5 2.32 -22.79 -10.40
CA LEU A 5 2.26 -23.09 -11.82
C LEU A 5 2.98 -21.96 -12.56
N GLY A 6 4.18 -22.23 -13.05
CA GLY A 6 4.93 -21.32 -13.93
C GLY A 6 4.29 -21.24 -15.31
N LEU A 7 4.60 -20.18 -16.06
CA LEU A 7 4.19 -19.97 -17.47
C LEU A 7 4.45 -21.21 -18.34
N ASP A 8 5.56 -21.89 -18.09
CA ASP A 8 6.01 -23.12 -18.75
C ASP A 8 5.02 -24.29 -18.61
N GLN A 9 4.18 -24.28 -17.58
CA GLN A 9 3.17 -25.30 -17.33
C GLN A 9 1.79 -24.95 -17.94
N LEU A 10 1.60 -23.71 -18.38
CA LEU A 10 0.41 -23.26 -19.11
C LEU A 10 0.58 -23.35 -20.63
N GLU A 11 1.83 -23.28 -21.12
CA GLU A 11 2.19 -23.39 -22.53
C GLU A 11 1.65 -24.65 -23.26
N PRO A 12 1.54 -25.83 -22.62
CA PRO A 12 0.92 -27.01 -23.25
C PRO A 12 -0.59 -26.89 -23.44
N LEU A 13 -1.30 -26.23 -22.49
CA LEU A 13 -2.74 -25.97 -22.57
C LEU A 13 -3.09 -25.00 -23.70
N PHE A 14 -2.20 -24.04 -24.00
CA PHE A 14 -2.31 -23.15 -25.16
C PHE A 14 -1.97 -23.85 -26.49
N ASN A 15 -1.14 -24.89 -26.47
CA ASN A 15 -0.77 -25.63 -27.68
C ASN A 15 -1.79 -26.72 -28.06
N GLU A 16 -2.53 -27.29 -27.09
CA GLU A 16 -3.58 -28.28 -27.35
C GLU A 16 -4.89 -27.67 -27.90
N THR A 17 -5.10 -26.36 -27.73
CA THR A 17 -6.29 -25.62 -28.21
C THR A 17 -6.13 -25.06 -29.64
N ARG A 18 -5.09 -25.46 -30.38
CA ARG A 18 -4.89 -25.16 -31.81
C ARG A 18 -5.94 -25.85 -32.69
N ALA A 19 -7.19 -25.39 -32.66
CA ALA A 19 -8.06 -25.51 -33.81
C ALA A 19 -7.55 -24.55 -34.91
N PRO A 20 -7.61 -24.93 -36.20
CA PRO A 20 -7.18 -24.06 -37.29
C PRO A 20 -8.15 -22.87 -37.41
N TYR A 21 -7.73 -21.69 -36.97
CA TYR A 21 -8.51 -20.45 -37.09
C TYR A 21 -8.33 -19.83 -38.48
N ASP A 22 -9.45 -19.53 -39.15
CA ASP A 22 -9.53 -18.96 -40.50
C ASP A 22 -9.51 -17.42 -40.49
N GLY A 23 -8.49 -16.83 -39.87
CA GLY A 23 -7.97 -15.50 -40.21
C GLY A 23 -8.93 -14.30 -40.28
N SER A 24 -10.10 -14.31 -39.62
CA SER A 24 -11.04 -13.18 -39.72
C SER A 24 -11.85 -12.86 -38.45
N ALA A 25 -11.39 -13.26 -37.27
CA ALA A 25 -12.04 -12.91 -36.00
C ALA A 25 -11.42 -11.64 -35.38
N ASN A 26 -12.28 -10.71 -34.94
CA ASN A 26 -11.91 -9.54 -34.12
C ASN A 26 -11.16 -10.01 -32.86
N ALA A 27 -10.10 -9.32 -32.44
CA ALA A 27 -9.29 -9.65 -31.25
C ALA A 27 -10.14 -9.89 -29.99
N LEU A 28 -11.26 -9.15 -29.86
CA LEU A 28 -12.26 -9.33 -28.80
C LEU A 28 -12.91 -10.72 -28.81
N ASN A 29 -13.19 -11.28 -30.00
CA ASN A 29 -13.77 -12.62 -30.12
C ASN A 29 -12.77 -13.70 -29.73
N VAL A 30 -11.49 -13.55 -30.10
CA VAL A 30 -10.44 -14.52 -29.74
C VAL A 30 -10.19 -14.51 -28.23
N LEU A 31 -10.08 -13.33 -27.62
CA LEU A 31 -9.96 -13.17 -26.16
C LEU A 31 -11.18 -13.70 -25.42
N SER A 32 -12.40 -13.45 -25.93
CA SER A 32 -13.65 -13.99 -25.37
C SER A 32 -13.72 -15.52 -25.46
N MET A 33 -13.24 -16.13 -26.55
CA MET A 33 -13.24 -17.59 -26.71
C MET A 33 -12.22 -18.26 -25.79
N MET A 34 -11.02 -17.69 -25.66
CA MET A 34 -10.00 -18.19 -24.71
C MET A 34 -10.48 -18.06 -23.26
N LEU A 35 -11.23 -17.01 -22.95
CA LEU A 35 -11.89 -16.84 -21.64
C LEU A 35 -12.93 -17.91 -21.38
N ASP A 36 -13.78 -18.24 -22.36
CA ASP A 36 -14.81 -19.25 -22.20
C ASP A 36 -14.21 -20.65 -22.00
N GLU A 37 -13.10 -20.96 -22.68
CA GLU A 37 -12.33 -22.19 -22.44
C GLU A 37 -11.70 -22.22 -21.04
N LEU A 38 -11.12 -21.10 -20.58
CA LEU A 38 -10.57 -21.00 -19.22
C LEU A 38 -11.65 -21.08 -18.13
N ARG A 39 -12.84 -20.50 -18.37
CA ARG A 39 -14.01 -20.60 -17.50
C ARG A 39 -14.51 -22.05 -17.43
N GLU A 40 -14.55 -22.76 -18.54
CA GLU A 40 -14.97 -24.17 -18.58
C GLU A 40 -13.93 -25.09 -17.92
N ALA A 41 -12.63 -24.86 -18.15
CA ALA A 41 -11.55 -25.54 -17.42
C ALA A 41 -11.61 -25.28 -15.91
N GLY A 42 -11.97 -24.06 -15.50
CA GLY A 42 -12.21 -23.68 -14.11
C GLY A 42 -13.43 -24.34 -13.47
N ARG A 43 -14.49 -24.63 -14.24
CA ARG A 43 -15.66 -25.39 -13.76
C ARG A 43 -15.37 -26.86 -13.52
N VAL A 44 -14.46 -27.45 -14.30
CA VAL A 44 -14.06 -28.87 -14.17
C VAL A 44 -13.08 -29.08 -13.01
N MET A 45 -12.27 -28.05 -12.67
CA MET A 45 -11.23 -28.10 -11.64
C MET A 45 -11.67 -27.40 -10.36
N TYR A 46 -12.28 -28.13 -9.42
CA TYR A 46 -12.81 -27.64 -8.14
C TYR A 46 -11.73 -27.16 -7.14
N THR A 47 -11.04 -26.04 -7.40
CA THR A 47 -10.19 -25.39 -6.37
C THR A 47 -10.38 -23.87 -6.34
N GLN A 48 -10.35 -23.29 -5.13
CA GLN A 48 -10.52 -21.85 -4.89
C GLN A 48 -9.48 -20.99 -5.63
N ALA A 49 -8.25 -21.48 -5.75
CA ALA A 49 -7.17 -20.82 -6.49
C ALA A 49 -7.51 -20.66 -7.99
N THR A 50 -8.21 -21.62 -8.58
CA THR A 50 -8.65 -21.57 -9.98
C THR A 50 -9.75 -20.52 -10.17
N TYR A 51 -10.70 -20.41 -9.24
CA TYR A 51 -11.74 -19.38 -9.27
C TYR A 51 -11.16 -17.96 -9.15
N GLU A 52 -10.22 -17.75 -8.23
CA GLU A 52 -9.57 -16.45 -8.07
C GLU A 52 -8.70 -16.08 -9.26
N ALA A 53 -8.05 -17.06 -9.90
CA ALA A 53 -7.30 -16.83 -11.14
C ALA A 53 -8.23 -16.42 -12.29
N VAL A 54 -9.36 -17.10 -12.46
CA VAL A 54 -10.37 -16.74 -13.47
C VAL A 54 -10.94 -15.34 -13.21
N ALA A 55 -11.30 -15.00 -11.95
CA ALA A 55 -11.82 -13.68 -11.59
C ALA A 55 -10.80 -12.54 -11.83
N ARG A 56 -9.52 -12.79 -11.57
CA ARG A 56 -8.44 -11.84 -11.89
C ARG A 56 -8.33 -11.62 -13.39
N VAL A 57 -8.33 -12.68 -14.19
CA VAL A 57 -8.26 -12.59 -15.66
C VAL A 57 -9.47 -11.83 -16.22
N ASP A 58 -10.67 -12.09 -15.71
CA ASP A 58 -11.91 -11.42 -16.11
C ASP A 58 -11.87 -9.90 -15.86
N THR A 59 -11.35 -9.50 -14.70
CA THR A 59 -11.17 -8.09 -14.33
C THR A 59 -10.15 -7.40 -15.24
N GLN A 60 -9.08 -8.11 -15.61
CA GLN A 60 -8.04 -7.60 -16.50
C GLN A 60 -8.54 -7.41 -17.93
N LEU A 61 -9.43 -8.29 -18.39
CA LEU A 61 -10.07 -8.20 -19.70
C LEU A 61 -11.09 -7.07 -19.76
N GLY A 62 -11.92 -6.89 -18.72
CA GLY A 62 -12.80 -5.73 -18.65
C GLY A 62 -12.03 -4.39 -18.71
N ALA A 63 -10.84 -4.33 -18.10
CA ALA A 63 -9.97 -3.17 -18.20
C ALA A 63 -9.37 -2.98 -19.61
N LEU A 64 -8.99 -4.07 -20.28
CA LEU A 64 -8.47 -4.04 -21.65
C LEU A 64 -9.55 -3.63 -22.66
N GLU A 65 -10.76 -4.20 -22.55
CA GLU A 65 -11.92 -3.83 -23.36
C GLU A 65 -12.25 -2.34 -23.24
N LYS A 66 -12.24 -1.83 -21.99
CA LYS A 66 -12.44 -0.41 -21.71
C LYS A 66 -11.35 0.45 -22.34
N PHE A 67 -10.08 0.06 -22.19
CA PHE A 67 -8.95 0.78 -22.79
C PHE A 67 -9.06 0.82 -24.33
N LEU A 68 -9.38 -0.29 -24.97
CA LEU A 68 -9.53 -0.37 -26.42
C LEU A 68 -10.72 0.48 -26.91
N ALA A 69 -11.83 0.49 -26.16
CA ALA A 69 -12.99 1.32 -26.46
C ALA A 69 -12.69 2.82 -26.30
N GLU A 70 -12.04 3.23 -25.20
CA GLU A 70 -11.69 4.62 -24.91
C GLU A 70 -10.71 5.22 -25.92
N ASN A 71 -9.92 4.39 -26.58
CA ASN A 71 -8.93 4.82 -27.57
C ASN A 71 -9.38 4.60 -29.04
N ASN A 72 -10.65 4.28 -29.30
CA ASN A 72 -11.17 3.95 -30.64
C ASN A 72 -10.44 2.78 -31.33
N LEU A 73 -9.85 1.87 -30.55
CA LEU A 73 -9.11 0.70 -31.03
C LEU A 73 -9.96 -0.58 -31.05
N ALA A 74 -11.25 -0.51 -30.69
CA ALA A 74 -12.16 -1.66 -30.65
C ALA A 74 -12.40 -2.35 -32.03
N GLY A 75 -12.02 -1.69 -33.13
CA GLY A 75 -12.08 -2.21 -34.50
C GLY A 75 -10.74 -2.68 -35.07
N LEU A 76 -9.68 -2.73 -34.27
CA LEU A 76 -8.35 -3.14 -34.70
C LEU A 76 -8.34 -4.64 -35.02
N VAL A 77 -8.21 -4.98 -36.30
CA VAL A 77 -7.96 -6.36 -36.74
C VAL A 77 -6.48 -6.62 -36.55
N LEU A 78 -6.13 -7.25 -35.44
CA LEU A 78 -4.79 -7.75 -35.19
C LEU A 78 -4.66 -9.11 -35.87
N ASP A 79 -3.58 -9.31 -36.64
CA ASP A 79 -3.25 -10.67 -37.04
C ASP A 79 -2.74 -11.48 -35.83
N GLY A 80 -2.63 -12.80 -36.00
CA GLY A 80 -2.29 -13.69 -34.88
C GLY A 80 -0.91 -13.44 -34.26
N GLU A 81 0.00 -12.79 -35.00
CA GLU A 81 1.35 -12.49 -34.53
C GLU A 81 1.36 -11.17 -33.73
N ASP A 82 0.66 -10.16 -34.23
CA ASP A 82 0.51 -8.85 -33.57
C ASP A 82 -0.29 -8.94 -32.25
N ALA A 83 -1.34 -9.77 -32.19
CA ALA A 83 -2.11 -9.99 -30.97
C ALA A 83 -1.29 -10.69 -29.88
N GLN A 84 -0.45 -11.65 -30.26
CA GLN A 84 0.46 -12.34 -29.34
C GLN A 84 1.53 -11.39 -28.81
N GLN A 85 2.08 -10.53 -29.68
CA GLN A 85 3.12 -9.57 -29.29
C GLN A 85 2.58 -8.48 -28.35
N LEU A 86 1.36 -7.97 -28.61
CA LEU A 86 0.70 -7.02 -27.71
C LEU A 86 0.41 -7.63 -26.34
N THR A 87 -0.12 -8.86 -26.32
CA THR A 87 -0.42 -9.60 -25.09
C THR A 87 0.86 -9.83 -24.27
N ASN A 88 1.93 -10.30 -24.91
CA ASN A 88 3.23 -10.50 -24.26
C ASN A 88 3.78 -9.18 -23.70
N THR A 89 3.68 -8.08 -24.46
CA THR A 89 4.14 -6.75 -24.01
C THR A 89 3.36 -6.28 -22.79
N ILE A 90 2.03 -6.46 -22.75
CA ILE A 90 1.18 -6.11 -21.60
C ILE A 90 1.56 -6.95 -20.38
N PHE A 91 1.76 -8.27 -20.54
CA PHE A 91 2.16 -9.14 -19.45
C PHE A 91 3.56 -8.83 -18.93
N GLU A 92 4.53 -8.57 -19.82
CA GLU A 92 5.89 -8.17 -19.43
C GLU A 92 5.91 -6.82 -18.71
N GLN A 93 5.18 -5.82 -19.21
CA GLN A 93 5.06 -4.53 -18.54
C GLN A 93 4.39 -4.68 -17.17
N ARG A 94 3.33 -5.50 -17.08
CA ARG A 94 2.66 -5.78 -15.80
C ARG A 94 3.55 -6.56 -14.83
N ALA A 95 4.34 -7.52 -15.31
CA ALA A 95 5.30 -8.25 -14.49
C ALA A 95 6.38 -7.30 -13.94
N ARG A 96 6.93 -6.42 -14.78
CA ARG A 96 7.88 -5.37 -14.35
C ARG A 96 7.26 -4.41 -13.34
N MET A 97 6.02 -3.97 -13.55
CA MET A 97 5.29 -3.11 -12.61
C MET A 97 4.98 -3.84 -11.30
N SER A 98 4.61 -5.13 -11.36
CA SER A 98 4.34 -5.97 -10.20
C SER A 98 5.63 -6.23 -9.40
N GLU A 99 6.75 -6.45 -10.06
CA GLU A 99 8.05 -6.68 -9.41
C GLU A 99 8.59 -5.39 -8.79
N ALA A 100 8.48 -4.26 -9.49
CA ALA A 100 8.82 -2.94 -8.94
C ALA A 100 7.91 -2.54 -7.77
N SER A 101 6.61 -2.82 -7.87
CA SER A 101 5.64 -2.61 -6.79
C SER A 101 5.91 -3.53 -5.61
N ALA A 102 6.22 -4.81 -5.83
CA ALA A 102 6.54 -5.76 -4.75
C ALA A 102 7.87 -5.42 -4.07
N MET A 103 8.82 -4.82 -4.78
CA MET A 103 10.09 -4.36 -4.20
C MET A 103 9.88 -3.16 -3.26
N ARG A 104 8.97 -2.23 -3.61
CA ARG A 104 8.67 -1.03 -2.80
C ARG A 104 7.57 -1.25 -1.77
N ASP A 105 6.72 -2.25 -2.00
CA ASP A 105 5.62 -2.64 -1.14
C ASP A 105 5.46 -4.16 -1.01
N PRO A 106 6.41 -4.81 -0.32
CA PRO A 106 6.34 -6.24 -0.11
C PRO A 106 5.16 -6.61 0.79
N PRO A 107 4.48 -7.75 0.54
CA PRO A 107 3.45 -8.24 1.44
C PRO A 107 4.04 -8.62 2.80
N LEU A 108 3.17 -8.76 3.80
CA LEU A 108 3.55 -9.33 5.09
C LEU A 108 4.05 -10.78 4.92
N THR A 109 5.05 -11.15 5.73
CA THR A 109 5.43 -12.56 5.89
C THR A 109 4.39 -13.30 6.73
N ALA A 110 4.38 -14.63 6.71
CA ALA A 110 3.52 -15.43 7.60
C ALA A 110 3.72 -15.04 9.08
N HIS A 111 4.98 -14.90 9.50
CA HIS A 111 5.33 -14.41 10.84
C HIS A 111 4.78 -13.00 11.11
N GLY A 112 4.85 -12.11 10.12
CA GLY A 112 4.28 -10.76 10.25
C GLY A 112 2.76 -10.77 10.38
N VAL A 113 2.06 -11.73 9.77
CA VAL A 113 0.62 -11.93 9.96
C VAL A 113 0.33 -12.37 11.39
N ASP A 114 1.12 -13.30 11.95
CA ASP A 114 0.99 -13.73 13.35
C ASP A 114 1.22 -12.57 14.32
N GLN A 115 2.28 -11.77 14.12
CA GLN A 115 2.58 -10.57 14.89
C GLN A 115 1.41 -9.57 14.89
N VAL A 116 0.78 -9.37 13.73
CA VAL A 116 -0.41 -8.52 13.60
C VAL A 116 -1.61 -9.11 14.35
N GLY A 117 -1.77 -10.44 14.36
CA GLY A 117 -2.78 -11.13 15.17
C GLY A 117 -2.63 -10.84 16.66
N TYR A 118 -1.41 -10.99 17.21
CA TYR A 118 -1.12 -10.66 18.60
C TYR A 118 -1.39 -9.20 18.94
N LEU A 119 -1.06 -8.28 18.02
CA LEU A 119 -1.37 -6.85 18.18
C LEU A 119 -2.89 -6.60 18.18
N ALA A 120 -3.65 -7.25 17.31
CA ALA A 120 -5.11 -7.14 17.27
C ALA A 120 -5.73 -7.61 18.60
N GLU A 121 -5.31 -8.77 19.10
CA GLU A 121 -5.74 -9.31 20.39
C GLU A 121 -5.38 -8.39 21.55
N HIS A 122 -4.16 -7.84 21.54
CA HIS A 122 -3.71 -6.88 22.55
C HIS A 122 -4.61 -5.64 22.60
N LEU A 123 -4.85 -5.00 21.44
CA LEU A 123 -5.69 -3.80 21.37
C LEU A 123 -7.15 -4.08 21.76
N ALA A 124 -7.71 -5.20 21.31
CA ALA A 124 -9.06 -5.63 21.70
C ALA A 124 -9.18 -5.96 23.19
N GLY A 125 -8.08 -6.41 23.82
CA GLY A 125 -8.00 -6.69 25.25
C GLY A 125 -7.88 -5.47 26.16
N LEU A 126 -7.60 -4.28 25.61
CA LEU A 126 -7.55 -3.04 26.38
C LEU A 126 -8.92 -2.69 27.01
N PRO A 127 -8.95 -1.92 28.12
CA PRO A 127 -10.17 -1.27 28.60
C PRO A 127 -10.88 -0.49 27.49
N GLU A 128 -12.21 -0.49 27.46
CA GLU A 128 -13.00 0.12 26.38
C GLU A 128 -12.69 1.62 26.18
N ASP A 129 -12.41 2.34 27.26
CA ASP A 129 -12.02 3.75 27.27
C ASP A 129 -10.56 4.00 26.87
N GLU A 130 -9.75 2.95 26.73
CA GLU A 130 -8.36 3.00 26.24
C GLU A 130 -8.25 2.54 24.77
N ARG A 131 -9.28 1.89 24.21
CA ARG A 131 -9.27 1.38 22.83
C ARG A 131 -9.26 2.50 21.78
N PRO A 132 -8.54 2.33 20.67
CA PRO A 132 -8.68 3.20 19.50
C PRO A 132 -10.13 3.20 18.98
N GLN A 133 -10.60 4.37 18.55
CA GLN A 133 -11.94 4.59 17.97
C GLN A 133 -11.87 4.74 16.44
N LEU A 134 -10.67 4.86 15.90
CA LEU A 134 -10.38 5.04 14.47
C LEU A 134 -8.98 4.49 14.19
N ILE A 135 -8.81 3.81 13.05
CA ILE A 135 -7.49 3.47 12.51
C ILE A 135 -7.23 4.30 11.27
N VAL A 136 -6.08 4.96 11.22
CA VAL A 136 -5.58 5.65 10.02
C VAL A 136 -4.29 4.97 9.60
N SER A 137 -4.30 4.36 8.42
CA SER A 137 -3.17 3.57 7.90
C SER A 137 -2.48 4.27 6.74
N SER A 138 -1.18 4.00 6.61
CA SER A 138 -0.44 4.20 5.38
C SER A 138 -1.08 3.41 4.23
N PRO A 139 -1.08 3.91 2.99
CA PRO A 139 -1.74 3.25 1.87
C PRO A 139 -1.02 1.99 1.36
N TYR A 140 0.22 1.75 1.79
CA TYR A 140 0.96 0.57 1.39
C TYR A 140 0.30 -0.70 1.92
N GLN A 141 0.22 -1.72 1.08
CA GLN A 141 -0.50 -2.97 1.33
C GLN A 141 -0.02 -3.65 2.60
N ARG A 142 1.29 -3.57 2.93
CA ARG A 142 1.80 -4.07 4.22
C ARG A 142 1.12 -3.40 5.42
N CYS A 143 0.92 -2.08 5.37
CA CYS A 143 0.25 -1.34 6.44
C CYS A 143 -1.25 -1.55 6.43
N VAL A 144 -1.90 -1.59 5.26
CA VAL A 144 -3.34 -1.89 5.15
C VAL A 144 -3.63 -3.31 5.69
N ASN A 145 -2.81 -4.29 5.35
CA ASN A 145 -2.93 -5.66 5.87
C ASN A 145 -2.59 -5.77 7.35
N SER A 146 -1.71 -4.91 7.88
CA SER A 146 -1.52 -4.79 9.33
C SER A 146 -2.71 -4.11 10.01
N ALA A 147 -3.36 -3.14 9.38
CA ALA A 147 -4.41 -2.32 9.99
C ALA A 147 -5.80 -2.97 9.95
N ALA A 148 -6.10 -3.74 8.90
CA ALA A 148 -7.39 -4.40 8.72
C ALA A 148 -7.82 -5.31 9.89
N PRO A 149 -7.01 -6.27 10.37
CA PRO A 149 -7.41 -7.12 11.49
C PRO A 149 -7.55 -6.35 12.81
N LEU A 150 -6.82 -5.23 12.99
CA LEU A 150 -6.98 -4.36 14.15
C LEU A 150 -8.35 -3.66 14.09
N ALA A 151 -8.73 -3.16 12.92
CA ALA A 151 -10.02 -2.49 12.71
C ALA A 151 -11.18 -3.46 12.93
N GLU A 152 -11.06 -4.69 12.44
CA GLU A 152 -12.02 -5.77 12.65
C GLU A 152 -12.16 -6.12 14.14
N ALA A 153 -11.05 -6.36 14.83
CA ALA A 153 -11.05 -6.73 16.24
C ALA A 153 -11.63 -5.64 17.16
N LEU A 154 -11.45 -4.36 16.78
CA LEU A 154 -11.96 -3.20 17.52
C LEU A 154 -13.37 -2.77 17.09
N GLY A 155 -13.86 -3.24 15.94
CA GLY A 155 -15.13 -2.80 15.36
C GLY A 155 -15.13 -1.33 14.92
N VAL A 156 -14.00 -0.82 14.43
CA VAL A 156 -13.81 0.59 14.06
C VAL A 156 -13.49 0.75 12.58
N ARG A 157 -13.55 2.00 12.08
CA ARG A 157 -13.26 2.32 10.69
C ARG A 157 -11.75 2.25 10.41
N LEU A 158 -11.40 1.68 9.26
CA LEU A 158 -10.06 1.74 8.68
C LEU A 158 -10.01 2.82 7.60
N CYS A 159 -9.34 3.93 7.89
CA CYS A 159 -9.09 4.99 6.93
C CYS A 159 -7.67 4.89 6.39
N VAL A 160 -7.44 5.36 5.16
CA VAL A 160 -6.13 5.37 4.51
C VAL A 160 -5.69 6.80 4.24
N GLU A 161 -4.53 7.19 4.76
CA GLU A 161 -3.96 8.53 4.63
C GLU A 161 -2.61 8.49 3.91
N PRO A 162 -2.53 8.98 2.66
CA PRO A 162 -1.27 9.07 1.91
C PRO A 162 -0.19 9.90 2.61
N GLY A 163 -0.56 10.84 3.47
CA GLY A 163 0.37 11.59 4.31
C GLY A 163 1.13 10.73 5.32
N MET A 164 0.68 9.50 5.59
CA MET A 164 1.34 8.49 6.42
C MET A 164 2.20 7.51 5.59
N ALA A 165 2.45 7.79 4.32
CA ALA A 165 3.31 7.00 3.45
C ALA A 165 4.75 6.91 3.96
N GLU A 166 5.40 5.82 3.56
CA GLU A 166 6.82 5.53 3.74
C GLU A 166 7.71 6.73 3.41
N TRP A 167 8.87 6.79 4.05
CA TRP A 167 9.86 7.79 3.74
C TRP A 167 10.73 7.35 2.56
N TYR A 168 10.75 8.18 1.50
CA TYR A 168 11.75 8.08 0.44
C TYR A 168 12.74 9.26 0.55
N PRO A 169 14.07 8.99 0.56
CA PRO A 169 15.10 10.02 0.47
C PRO A 169 14.97 10.87 -0.79
N PRO A 170 15.63 12.04 -0.86
CA PRO A 170 15.62 12.87 -2.06
C PRO A 170 16.08 12.09 -3.30
N VAL A 171 15.45 12.37 -4.45
CA VAL A 171 15.82 11.71 -5.71
C VAL A 171 17.26 12.05 -6.11
N ALA A 172 18.02 11.03 -6.49
CA ALA A 172 19.42 11.19 -6.91
C ALA A 172 19.52 12.04 -8.19
N GLY A 173 20.42 13.02 -8.20
CA GLY A 173 20.75 13.80 -9.41
C GLY A 173 19.60 14.65 -9.99
N GLY A 174 18.49 14.84 -9.26
CA GLY A 174 17.35 15.65 -9.71
C GLY A 174 16.56 15.07 -10.88
N ALA A 175 16.80 13.81 -11.25
CA ALA A 175 16.10 13.11 -12.33
C ALA A 175 15.06 12.14 -11.75
N GLY A 176 13.86 12.11 -12.34
CA GLY A 176 12.76 11.25 -11.92
C GLY A 176 11.96 11.79 -10.74
N ARG A 177 10.94 11.03 -10.33
CA ARG A 177 10.08 11.29 -9.16
C ARG A 177 9.79 9.98 -8.44
N HIS A 178 9.60 10.04 -7.12
CA HIS A 178 9.03 8.91 -6.40
C HIS A 178 7.55 8.76 -6.75
N PRO A 179 7.03 7.52 -6.79
CA PRO A 179 5.62 7.30 -7.04
C PRO A 179 4.74 7.96 -5.98
N THR A 180 3.65 8.59 -6.42
CA THR A 180 2.64 9.04 -5.46
C THR A 180 1.97 7.81 -4.83
N PRO A 181 1.88 7.75 -3.49
CA PRO A 181 1.15 6.69 -2.82
C PRO A 181 -0.36 6.76 -3.12
N PRO A 182 -1.08 5.64 -3.30
CA PRO A 182 -2.51 5.65 -3.62
C PRO A 182 -3.35 6.22 -2.48
N SER A 183 -4.50 6.81 -2.81
CA SER A 183 -5.54 7.12 -1.81
C SER A 183 -6.34 5.87 -1.42
N GLY A 184 -7.12 5.95 -0.34
CA GLY A 184 -8.02 4.86 0.04
C GLY A 184 -8.99 4.45 -1.07
N SER A 185 -9.47 5.41 -1.88
CA SER A 185 -10.31 5.11 -3.05
C SER A 185 -9.57 4.46 -4.21
N ASP A 186 -8.26 4.70 -4.34
CA ASP A 186 -7.45 4.12 -5.42
C ASP A 186 -7.08 2.65 -5.14
N LEU A 187 -7.12 2.21 -3.88
CA LEU A 187 -6.76 0.85 -3.47
C LEU A 187 -7.76 -0.21 -3.92
N GLY A 188 -9.06 0.14 -4.02
CA GLY A 188 -10.12 -0.83 -4.31
C GLY A 188 -10.33 -1.90 -3.23
N ASP A 189 -9.84 -1.66 -2.01
CA ASP A 189 -9.99 -2.58 -0.87
C ASP A 189 -11.28 -2.27 -0.11
N GLU A 190 -12.22 -3.23 -0.09
CA GLU A 190 -13.53 -3.08 0.56
C GLU A 190 -13.46 -2.88 2.08
N ARG A 191 -12.32 -3.23 2.69
CA ARG A 191 -12.08 -3.02 4.14
C ARG A 191 -11.80 -1.56 4.47
N VAL A 192 -11.48 -0.73 3.48
CA VAL A 192 -11.11 0.68 3.64
C VAL A 192 -12.34 1.57 3.56
N ASP A 193 -12.51 2.46 4.54
CA ASP A 193 -13.49 3.54 4.51
C ASP A 193 -13.06 4.62 3.51
N THR A 194 -13.65 4.56 2.32
CA THR A 194 -13.40 5.49 1.22
C THR A 194 -14.00 6.89 1.42
N SER A 195 -14.76 7.12 2.51
CA SER A 195 -15.21 8.48 2.86
C SER A 195 -14.07 9.35 3.40
N TRP A 196 -12.95 8.74 3.80
CA TRP A 196 -11.74 9.48 4.16
C TRP A 196 -11.06 10.07 2.94
N THR A 197 -11.25 11.37 2.71
CA THR A 197 -10.53 12.11 1.68
C THR A 197 -9.08 12.39 2.11
N PRO A 198 -8.07 12.15 1.25
CA PRO A 198 -6.66 12.41 1.55
C PRO A 198 -6.40 13.81 2.11
N LEU A 199 -5.64 13.88 3.20
CA LEU A 199 -5.28 15.14 3.85
C LEU A 199 -3.96 15.69 3.32
N LEU A 200 -3.01 14.83 2.98
CA LEU A 200 -1.67 15.23 2.53
C LEU A 200 -1.04 14.12 1.66
N TYR A 201 -0.08 14.47 0.83
CA TYR A 201 0.79 13.53 0.11
C TYR A 201 2.26 13.89 0.36
N PRO A 202 3.18 12.92 0.40
CA PRO A 202 4.61 13.21 0.46
C PRO A 202 5.10 13.93 -0.79
N SER A 203 6.25 14.60 -0.67
CA SER A 203 6.92 15.21 -1.81
C SER A 203 7.36 14.15 -2.82
N PRO A 204 6.97 14.24 -4.12
CA PRO A 204 7.43 13.31 -5.15
C PRO A 204 8.92 13.47 -5.48
N SER A 205 9.59 14.51 -4.97
CA SER A 205 11.04 14.67 -5.08
C SER A 205 11.80 13.94 -3.97
N GLY A 206 11.10 13.27 -3.06
CA GLY A 206 11.66 12.71 -1.82
C GLY A 206 11.86 13.78 -0.75
N GLU A 207 12.27 13.34 0.42
CA GLU A 207 12.30 14.14 1.64
C GLU A 207 13.64 13.97 2.37
N THR A 208 14.25 15.08 2.81
CA THR A 208 15.27 15.03 3.87
C THR A 208 14.62 14.61 5.20
N LEU A 209 15.42 14.27 6.21
CA LEU A 209 14.89 13.96 7.55
C LEU A 209 14.12 15.14 8.16
N ASP A 210 14.56 16.37 7.92
CA ASP A 210 13.84 17.57 8.34
C ASP A 210 12.53 17.75 7.58
N ALA A 211 12.51 17.48 6.28
CA ALA A 211 11.28 17.51 5.49
C ALA A 211 10.30 16.42 5.93
N LEU A 212 10.77 15.21 6.23
CA LEU A 212 9.96 14.12 6.78
C LEU A 212 9.32 14.53 8.11
N ARG A 213 10.11 15.09 9.05
CA ARG A 213 9.59 15.61 10.32
C ARG A 213 8.56 16.71 10.11
N ALA A 214 8.81 17.64 9.20
CA ALA A 214 7.86 18.70 8.87
C ALA A 214 6.57 18.15 8.24
N ARG A 215 6.65 17.10 7.40
CA ARG A 215 5.49 16.38 6.89
C ARG A 215 4.71 15.74 8.03
N MET A 216 5.39 15.04 8.94
CA MET A 216 4.76 14.41 10.10
C MET A 216 4.04 15.42 11.00
N GLN A 217 4.63 16.59 11.19
CA GLN A 217 3.98 17.67 11.93
C GLN A 217 2.70 18.16 11.25
N GLU A 218 2.72 18.34 9.92
CA GLU A 218 1.58 18.84 9.17
C GLU A 218 0.48 17.79 9.01
N VAL A 219 0.80 16.52 8.71
CA VAL A 219 -0.20 15.46 8.62
C VAL A 219 -0.84 15.21 9.98
N LEU A 220 -0.07 15.19 11.07
CA LEU A 220 -0.61 15.03 12.42
C LEU A 220 -1.58 16.17 12.75
N ARG A 221 -1.23 17.42 12.44
CA ARG A 221 -2.11 18.58 12.66
C ARG A 221 -3.44 18.44 11.90
N ARG A 222 -3.41 17.93 10.66
CA ARG A 222 -4.62 17.69 9.85
C ARG A 222 -5.44 16.52 10.38
N ILE A 223 -4.80 15.43 10.81
CA ILE A 223 -5.47 14.29 11.45
C ILE A 223 -6.11 14.72 12.77
N GLU A 224 -5.42 15.48 13.63
CA GLU A 224 -5.98 16.03 14.88
C GLU A 224 -7.25 16.85 14.62
N ALA A 225 -7.23 17.73 13.60
CA ALA A 225 -8.40 18.51 13.22
C ALA A 225 -9.56 17.61 12.75
N ARG A 226 -9.28 16.63 11.89
CA ARG A 226 -10.30 15.69 11.38
C ARG A 226 -10.87 14.81 12.50
N CYS A 227 -10.05 14.34 13.43
CA CYS A 227 -10.50 13.60 14.61
C CYS A 227 -11.42 14.46 15.49
N SER A 228 -11.09 15.74 15.69
CA SER A 228 -11.95 16.68 16.42
C SER A 228 -13.31 16.89 15.75
N GLU A 229 -13.36 16.95 14.41
CA GLU A 229 -14.61 17.04 13.64
C GLU A 229 -15.47 15.78 13.79
N LEU A 230 -14.82 14.62 13.90
CA LEU A 230 -15.47 13.30 14.01
C LEU A 230 -15.81 12.90 15.45
N GLY A 231 -15.38 13.67 16.46
CA GLY A 231 -15.51 13.30 17.87
C GLY A 231 -14.64 12.10 18.28
N VAL A 232 -13.52 11.88 17.58
CA VAL A 232 -12.53 10.82 17.87
C VAL A 232 -11.48 11.36 18.84
N GLU A 233 -11.32 10.68 19.97
CA GLU A 233 -10.34 11.02 21.02
C GLU A 233 -9.12 10.11 21.00
N ARG A 234 -9.27 8.87 20.48
CA ARG A 234 -8.20 7.85 20.42
C ARG A 234 -8.08 7.31 19.01
N VAL A 235 -6.95 7.57 18.37
CA VAL A 235 -6.66 7.14 17.01
C VAL A 235 -5.42 6.24 16.99
N ALA A 236 -5.49 5.11 16.30
CA ALA A 236 -4.32 4.29 16.00
C ALA A 236 -3.77 4.67 14.62
N LEU A 237 -2.47 4.94 14.55
CA LEU A 237 -1.77 5.29 13.31
C LEU A 237 -0.87 4.14 12.91
N VAL A 238 -1.10 3.55 11.73
CA VAL A 238 -0.35 2.39 11.24
C VAL A 238 0.52 2.83 10.06
N ALA A 239 1.84 2.83 10.24
CA ALA A 239 2.79 3.27 9.21
C ALA A 239 4.13 2.53 9.32
N HIS A 240 5.20 3.16 8.84
CA HIS A 240 6.54 2.58 8.67
C HIS A 240 7.50 3.08 9.74
N ALA A 241 8.64 2.41 9.94
CA ALA A 241 9.59 2.75 10.99
C ALA A 241 10.05 4.22 10.92
N ALA A 242 10.56 4.68 9.77
CA ALA A 242 11.00 6.08 9.61
C ALA A 242 9.87 7.09 9.87
N THR A 243 8.66 6.78 9.39
CA THR A 243 7.46 7.61 9.57
C THR A 243 7.05 7.68 11.04
N ASN A 244 6.99 6.55 11.73
CA ASN A 244 6.62 6.45 13.14
C ASN A 244 7.66 7.11 14.06
N ILE A 245 8.95 6.95 13.77
CA ILE A 245 10.02 7.62 14.52
C ILE A 245 9.92 9.13 14.35
N ALA A 246 9.78 9.63 13.12
CA ALA A 246 9.64 11.06 12.86
C ALA A 246 8.38 11.64 13.52
N LEU A 247 7.27 10.92 13.49
CA LEU A 247 6.03 11.29 14.18
C LEU A 247 6.20 11.33 15.71
N GLY A 248 6.83 10.31 16.29
CA GLY A 248 7.16 10.27 17.71
C GLY A 248 8.07 11.43 18.11
N GLN A 249 9.08 11.75 17.31
CA GLN A 249 9.97 12.92 17.53
C GLN A 249 9.19 14.24 17.50
N VAL A 250 8.22 14.41 16.60
CA VAL A 250 7.35 15.60 16.57
C VAL A 250 6.54 15.73 17.87
N LEU A 251 5.98 14.62 18.36
CA LEU A 251 5.24 14.61 19.63
C LEU A 251 6.15 14.93 20.83
N VAL A 252 7.39 14.41 20.83
CA VAL A 252 8.41 14.74 21.83
C VAL A 252 8.75 16.23 21.83
N GLN A 253 8.90 16.83 20.65
CA GLN A 253 9.24 18.26 20.49
C GLN A 253 8.11 19.20 20.95
N ARG A 254 6.85 18.74 20.94
CA ARG A 254 5.71 19.47 21.53
C ARG A 254 5.72 19.45 23.08
N GLY A 255 6.78 18.88 23.67
CA GLY A 255 7.03 18.81 25.11
C GLY A 255 6.46 17.52 25.70
N ILE A 256 7.32 16.73 26.33
CA ILE A 256 6.94 15.58 27.17
C ILE A 256 7.22 15.89 28.63
N GLU A 257 6.19 15.80 29.48
CA GLU A 257 6.37 15.77 30.92
C GLU A 257 6.96 14.42 31.35
N GLY A 258 8.20 14.47 31.86
CA GLY A 258 8.89 13.33 32.47
C GLY A 258 9.30 12.23 31.49
N ALA A 259 10.38 12.43 30.72
CA ALA A 259 11.18 11.35 30.18
C ALA A 259 12.61 11.80 29.83
N GLY A 260 13.59 11.01 30.26
CA GLY A 260 14.95 11.04 29.74
C GLY A 260 15.05 10.34 28.38
N GLN A 261 16.06 10.74 27.60
CA GLN A 261 16.49 10.28 26.27
C GLN A 261 15.39 10.02 25.21
N HIS A 262 15.39 10.91 24.21
CA HIS A 262 14.39 11.12 23.15
C HIS A 262 14.40 10.08 22.01
N THR A 263 14.77 8.84 22.27
CA THR A 263 14.77 7.78 21.25
C THR A 263 13.36 7.23 21.07
N ILE A 264 12.90 7.11 19.83
CA ILE A 264 11.64 6.42 19.49
C ILE A 264 12.00 5.04 18.96
N HIS A 265 11.47 4.00 19.58
CA HIS A 265 11.66 2.61 19.15
C HIS A 265 10.61 2.20 18.12
N ALA A 266 11.01 1.41 17.14
CA ALA A 266 10.19 1.09 15.98
C ALA A 266 10.54 -0.30 15.42
N ALA A 267 10.33 -1.32 16.24
CA ALA A 267 10.31 -2.71 15.78
C ALA A 267 9.04 -3.03 14.98
N THR A 268 9.08 -4.17 14.29
CA THR A 268 7.93 -4.72 13.57
C THR A 268 6.78 -4.95 14.54
N ALA A 269 5.57 -4.46 14.19
CA ALA A 269 4.36 -4.56 14.98
C ALA A 269 4.46 -3.99 16.42
N SER A 270 5.46 -3.17 16.71
CA SER A 270 5.58 -2.44 17.98
C SER A 270 4.59 -1.28 18.08
N THR A 271 4.23 -0.89 19.30
CA THR A 271 3.32 0.24 19.56
C THR A 271 3.96 1.29 20.45
N SER A 272 3.85 2.56 20.04
CA SER A 272 4.11 3.69 20.92
C SER A 272 2.80 4.40 21.26
N GLU A 273 2.65 4.80 22.53
CA GLU A 273 1.43 5.44 23.02
C GLU A 273 1.75 6.83 23.56
N PHE A 274 0.97 7.81 23.12
CA PHE A 274 1.08 9.20 23.53
C PHE A 274 -0.27 9.72 24.00
N LYS A 275 -0.30 10.33 25.19
CA LYS A 275 -1.49 10.92 25.78
C LYS A 275 -1.32 12.42 25.93
N ARG A 276 -2.26 13.20 25.39
CA ARG A 276 -2.24 14.66 25.51
C ARG A 276 -2.46 15.08 26.97
N ALA A 277 -1.63 16.00 27.46
CA ALA A 277 -1.70 16.61 28.78
C ALA A 277 -1.59 18.14 28.62
N GLY A 278 -2.73 18.80 28.42
CA GLY A 278 -2.77 20.22 28.07
C GLY A 278 -2.20 20.50 26.67
N GLU A 279 -1.16 21.33 26.60
CA GLU A 279 -0.43 21.62 25.36
C GLU A 279 0.69 20.60 25.06
N HIS A 280 0.99 19.73 26.03
CA HIS A 280 2.07 18.76 25.96
C HIS A 280 1.54 17.35 25.68
N TRP A 281 2.44 16.46 25.31
CA TRP A 281 2.16 15.03 25.12
C TRP A 281 2.95 14.23 26.14
N LYS A 282 2.36 13.22 26.75
CA LYS A 282 3.07 12.27 27.60
C LYS A 282 3.23 10.97 26.85
N MET A 283 4.46 10.49 26.70
CA MET A 283 4.72 9.15 26.16
C MET A 283 4.46 8.13 27.27
N LEU A 284 3.53 7.21 27.03
CA LEU A 284 3.15 6.15 27.95
C LEU A 284 3.83 4.82 27.60
N ARG A 285 4.03 4.57 26.31
CA ARG A 285 4.72 3.39 25.77
C ARG A 285 5.63 3.83 24.62
N ASN A 286 6.78 3.18 24.47
CA ASN A 286 7.78 3.50 23.45
C ASN A 286 8.26 2.21 22.77
N GLY A 287 7.72 1.90 21.59
CA GLY A 287 7.98 0.65 20.88
C GLY A 287 7.67 -0.59 21.72
N ASP A 288 6.56 -0.59 22.45
CA ASP A 288 6.12 -1.74 23.25
C ASP A 288 5.83 -2.94 22.35
N THR A 289 6.43 -4.06 22.69
CA THR A 289 6.27 -5.38 22.04
C THR A 289 5.94 -6.46 23.07
N SER A 290 5.47 -6.10 24.27
CA SER A 290 5.22 -7.03 25.37
C SER A 290 4.13 -8.07 25.07
N TYR A 291 3.30 -7.82 24.06
CA TYR A 291 2.30 -8.76 23.53
C TYR A 291 2.83 -9.69 22.44
N LEU A 292 4.06 -9.48 21.94
CA LEU A 292 4.68 -10.36 20.95
C LEU A 292 5.47 -11.48 21.66
N PRO A 293 5.25 -12.77 21.32
CA PRO A 293 5.95 -13.88 21.97
C PRO A 293 7.47 -13.81 21.89
N ASP A 294 7.99 -13.33 20.75
CA ASP A 294 9.43 -13.21 20.48
C ASP A 294 9.99 -11.81 20.81
N GLY A 295 9.14 -10.92 21.34
CA GLY A 295 9.53 -9.55 21.71
C GLY A 295 9.84 -8.67 20.50
N SER A 296 10.86 -7.83 20.63
CA SER A 296 11.24 -6.84 19.62
C SER A 296 12.02 -7.48 18.47
N GLU A 297 11.53 -7.28 17.25
CA GLU A 297 12.13 -7.79 16.02
C GLU A 297 12.29 -6.69 14.97
N ARG A 298 13.44 -6.69 14.27
CA ARG A 298 13.77 -5.76 13.18
C ARG A 298 13.65 -4.28 13.61
N GLU A 299 14.21 -3.94 14.77
CA GLU A 299 14.38 -2.53 15.14
C GLU A 299 15.09 -1.75 14.05
N TRP A 300 14.64 -0.51 13.87
CA TRP A 300 15.17 0.39 12.87
C TRP A 300 15.28 1.79 13.45
N ASP A 301 16.36 2.49 13.14
CA ASP A 301 16.53 3.91 13.44
C ASP A 301 17.34 4.60 12.33
N PHE A 302 17.44 5.93 12.41
CA PHE A 302 18.17 6.72 11.42
C PHE A 302 19.71 6.62 11.54
N SER A 303 20.26 5.94 12.54
CA SER A 303 21.72 5.93 12.82
C SER A 303 22.53 5.20 11.75
N PHE A 304 21.89 4.32 10.99
CA PHE A 304 22.53 3.53 9.92
C PHE A 304 22.60 4.28 8.58
N LEU A 305 22.08 5.51 8.50
CA LEU A 305 21.97 6.24 7.24
C LEU A 305 23.07 7.31 7.09
N PRO A 306 23.64 7.45 5.88
CA PRO A 306 24.53 8.58 5.59
C PRO A 306 23.73 9.89 5.54
N GLU A 307 24.39 11.01 5.89
CA GLU A 307 23.78 12.34 5.95
C GLU A 307 23.15 12.79 4.61
N ASN A 308 23.62 12.25 3.48
CA ASN A 308 23.20 12.61 2.12
C ASN A 308 22.58 11.41 1.37
N VAL A 309 21.83 10.55 2.07
CA VAL A 309 21.12 9.44 1.43
C VAL A 309 20.20 9.95 0.32
N THR A 310 20.30 9.33 -0.86
CA THR A 310 19.44 9.58 -2.02
C THR A 310 19.04 8.25 -2.63
N GLU A 311 17.96 8.24 -3.39
CA GLU A 311 17.46 7.05 -4.08
C GLU A 311 17.11 7.40 -5.53
N PRO A 312 17.28 6.47 -6.49
CA PRO A 312 16.77 6.67 -7.85
C PRO A 312 15.25 6.90 -7.86
N GLY A 313 14.82 7.96 -8.55
CA GLY A 313 13.41 8.15 -8.87
C GLY A 313 12.95 7.25 -10.02
N MET A 314 11.65 7.30 -10.32
CA MET A 314 11.09 6.63 -11.50
C MET A 314 11.66 7.22 -12.80
N PRO A 315 11.69 6.45 -13.91
CA PRO A 315 12.09 6.92 -15.23
C PRO A 315 11.37 8.20 -15.67
N ALA A 316 12.01 8.99 -16.55
CA ALA A 316 11.48 10.29 -16.97
C ALA A 316 10.16 10.21 -17.77
N ASP A 317 9.90 9.08 -18.41
CA ASP A 317 8.70 8.72 -19.17
C ASP A 317 7.62 8.04 -18.30
N TRP A 318 7.87 7.88 -17.00
CA TRP A 318 6.89 7.30 -16.09
C TRP A 318 5.74 8.28 -15.80
N GLU A 319 4.52 7.86 -16.10
CA GLU A 319 3.30 8.58 -15.72
C GLU A 319 2.80 8.09 -14.36
N ASP A 320 2.56 9.05 -13.46
CA ASP A 320 2.10 8.76 -12.10
C ASP A 320 0.58 8.56 -12.06
N PRO A 321 0.08 7.33 -11.85
CA PRO A 321 -1.34 7.04 -11.86
C PRO A 321 -2.09 7.60 -10.65
N HIS A 322 -1.38 7.91 -9.56
CA HIS A 322 -1.97 8.35 -8.29
C HIS A 322 -1.70 9.82 -7.98
N LYS A 323 -1.07 10.55 -8.91
CA LYS A 323 -0.79 11.98 -8.74
C LYS A 323 -2.04 12.76 -8.33
N PRO A 324 -2.00 13.51 -7.22
CA PRO A 324 -3.18 14.22 -6.74
C PRO A 324 -3.56 15.34 -7.72
N LYS A 325 -4.87 15.47 -7.97
CA LYS A 325 -5.42 16.55 -8.80
C LYS A 325 -5.23 17.93 -8.16
N ASP A 326 -5.35 18.01 -6.84
CA ASP A 326 -5.07 19.23 -6.09
C ASP A 326 -3.62 19.25 -5.61
N ALA A 327 -2.80 20.08 -6.24
CA ALA A 327 -1.40 20.27 -5.89
C ALA A 327 -1.20 20.78 -4.45
N LYS A 328 -2.21 21.37 -3.80
CA LYS A 328 -2.12 21.82 -2.39
C LYS A 328 -2.08 20.67 -1.40
N LEU A 329 -2.46 19.46 -1.82
CA LEU A 329 -2.33 18.26 -1.01
C LEU A 329 -0.90 17.73 -1.00
N VAL A 330 -0.06 18.11 -1.97
CA VAL A 330 1.36 17.70 -2.00
C VAL A 330 2.14 18.51 -0.98
N PHE A 331 2.80 17.84 -0.05
CA PHE A 331 3.66 18.48 0.92
C PHE A 331 4.90 19.08 0.25
N ILE A 332 5.13 20.36 0.51
CA ILE A 332 6.34 21.08 0.10
C ILE A 332 6.91 21.70 1.36
N ALA A 333 8.04 21.17 1.82
CA ALA A 333 8.71 21.68 3.00
C ALA A 333 9.17 23.13 2.75
N LYS A 334 8.79 24.04 3.64
CA LYS A 334 9.34 25.41 3.69
C LYS A 334 10.52 25.38 4.65
N LEU A 335 11.62 24.78 4.20
CA LEU A 335 12.90 24.75 4.91
C LEU A 335 13.68 26.03 4.60
#